data_AF-A0A7W0PG87-F1
#
_entry.id   AF-A0A7W0PG87-F1
#
_cell.length_a   1.000
_cell.length_b   1.000
_cell.length_c   1.000
_cell.angle_alpha   90.00
_cell.angle_beta   90.00
_cell.angle_gamma   90.00
#
_symmetry.space_group_name_H-M   'P 1'
#
loop_
_entity.id
_entity.type
_entity.pdbx_description
1 polymer ?
#
loop_
_entity_poly.entity_id
_entity_poly.type
_entity_poly.pdbx_seq_one_letter_code
_entity_poly.pdbx_strand_id
1 'polypeptide(L)' 'HRFYDACRILPRGDEAPAPEMASRLWLCEATRMVLANGLALLGVRAPERM' A
#
# COMPACT_ATOMS: atom_id res chain seq x y z
N HIS A 1 -6.09 7.71 2.05
CA HIS A 1 -5.32 8.93 1.69
C HIS A 1 -4.50 9.47 2.87
N ARG A 2 -5.10 9.82 4.03
CA ARG A 2 -4.38 10.39 5.19
C ARG A 2 -3.15 9.60 5.69
N PHE A 3 -3.20 8.27 5.68
CA PHE A 3 -2.05 7.45 6.06
C PHE A 3 -0.83 7.69 5.16
N TYR A 4 -1.05 7.75 3.84
CA TYR A 4 0.04 7.96 2.87
C TYR A 4 0.66 9.36 3.00
N ASP A 5 -0.15 10.35 3.39
CA ASP A 5 0.29 11.71 3.67
C ASP A 5 1.10 11.80 4.98
N ALA A 6 0.61 11.17 6.05
CA ALA A 6 1.23 11.23 7.37
C ALA A 6 2.42 10.28 7.56
N CYS A 7 2.49 9.18 6.81
CA CYS A 7 3.46 8.10 7.00
C CYS A 7 4.21 7.79 5.71
N ARG A 8 5.54 8.00 5.73
CA ARG A 8 6.41 7.62 4.63
C ARG A 8 6.58 6.09 4.57
N ILE A 9 6.34 5.51 3.40
CA ILE A 9 6.42 4.06 3.18
C ILE A 9 7.79 3.63 2.64
N LEU A 10 8.41 4.44 1.78
CA LEU A 10 9.71 4.17 1.16
C LEU A 10 10.74 5.23 1.57
N PRO A 11 12.04 4.86 1.67
CA PRO A 11 13.11 5.84 1.86
C PRO A 11 13.18 6.83 0.68
N ARG A 12 13.77 8.01 0.91
CA ARG A 12 14.03 9.00 -0.16
C ARG A 12 15.51 9.19 -0.41
N GLY A 13 15.89 9.28 -1.68
CA GLY A 13 17.30 9.46 -2.07
C GLY A 13 18.15 8.34 -1.47
N ASP A 14 19.16 8.74 -0.71
CA ASP A 14 20.12 7.83 -0.09
C ASP A 14 19.78 7.49 1.38
N GLU A 15 18.57 7.80 1.85
CA GLU A 15 18.10 7.41 3.18
C GLU A 15 18.08 5.87 3.32
N ALA A 16 18.59 5.35 4.45
CA ALA A 16 18.42 3.95 4.79
C ALA A 16 16.94 3.66 5.18
N PRO A 17 16.41 2.46 4.89
CA PRO A 17 15.08 2.07 5.33
C PRO A 17 14.96 2.07 6.87
N ALA A 18 13.93 2.73 7.39
CA ALA A 18 13.59 2.65 8.81
C ALA A 18 12.80 1.36 9.11
N PRO A 19 12.93 0.75 10.31
CA PRO A 19 12.25 -0.51 10.64
C PRO A 19 10.72 -0.46 10.43
N GLU A 20 10.09 0.69 10.68
CA GLU A 20 8.64 0.86 10.54
C GLU A 20 8.19 0.82 9.08
N MET A 21 9.08 1.12 8.13
CA MET A 21 8.76 1.11 6.69
C MET A 21 8.34 -0.27 6.21
N ALA A 22 8.96 -1.34 6.74
CA ALA A 22 8.56 -2.72 6.44
C ALA A 22 7.10 -2.99 6.86
N SER A 23 6.72 -2.58 8.06
CA SER A 23 5.33 -2.71 8.53
C SER A 23 4.35 -1.87 7.70
N ARG A 24 4.75 -0.67 7.28
CA ARG A 24 3.93 0.19 6.42
C ARG A 24 3.72 -0.41 5.02
N LEU A 25 4.75 -1.04 4.46
CA LEU A 25 4.65 -1.79 3.20
C LEU A 25 3.65 -2.95 3.33
N TRP A 26 3.73 -3.73 4.40
CA TRP A 26 2.77 -4.80 4.67
C TRP A 26 1.33 -4.29 4.82
N LEU A 27 1.14 -3.13 5.45
CA LEU A 27 -0.18 -2.50 5.54
C LEU A 27 -0.73 -2.10 4.16
N CYS A 28 0.12 -1.54 3.28
CA CYS A 28 -0.27 -1.23 1.91
C CYS A 28 -0.67 -2.50 1.14
N GLU A 29 0.09 -3.58 1.29
CA GLU A 29 -0.21 -4.87 0.65
C GLU A 29 -1.52 -5.47 1.17
N ALA A 30 -1.75 -5.45 2.48
CA ALA A 30 -3.01 -5.89 3.08
C ALA A 30 -4.20 -5.07 2.55
N THR A 31 -4.04 -3.75 2.42
CA THR A 31 -5.06 -2.86 1.86
C THR A 31 -5.34 -3.20 0.40
N ARG A 32 -4.30 -3.48 -0.41
CA ARG A 32 -4.44 -3.91 -1.80
C ARG A 32 -5.27 -5.20 -1.90
N MET A 33 -4.99 -6.20 -1.08
CA MET A 33 -5.76 -7.46 -1.07
C MET A 33 -7.23 -7.23 -0.70
N VAL A 34 -7.51 -6.42 0.33
CA VAL A 34 -8.89 -6.11 0.73
C VAL A 34 -9.66 -5.42 -0.39
N LEU A 35 -9.04 -4.43 -1.03
CA LEU A 35 -9.66 -3.70 -2.13
C LEU A 35 -9.88 -4.60 -3.35
N ALA A 36 -8.89 -5.43 -3.72
CA ALA A 36 -9.03 -6.37 -4.84
C ALA A 36 -10.18 -7.36 -4.59
N ASN A 37 -10.26 -7.94 -3.39
CA ASN A 37 -11.33 -8.86 -3.03
C ASN A 37 -12.69 -8.17 -3.03
N GLY A 38 -12.80 -6.97 -2.44
CA GLY A 38 -14.03 -6.20 -2.41
C GLY A 38 -14.51 -5.81 -3.82
N LEU A 39 -13.61 -5.35 -4.69
CA LEU A 39 -13.95 -5.02 -6.07
C LEU A 39 -14.36 -6.25 -6.88
N ALA A 40 -13.70 -7.40 -6.65
CA ALA A 40 -14.08 -8.65 -7.30
C ALA A 40 -15.51 -9.08 -6.95
N LEU A 41 -15.95 -8.91 -5.68
CA LEU A 41 -17.34 -9.16 -5.28
C LEU A 41 -18.35 -8.26 -6.00
N LEU A 42 -17.93 -7.07 -6.43
CA LEU A 42 -18.74 -6.14 -7.20
C LEU A 42 -18.65 -6.35 -8.72
N GLY A 43 -17.93 -7.38 -9.18
CA GLY A 43 -17.70 -7.65 -10.61
C GLY A 43 -16.70 -6.69 -11.27
N VAL A 44 -15.93 -5.93 -10.49
CA VAL A 44 -14.92 -4.98 -10.97
C VAL A 44 -13.52 -5.58 -10.85
N ARG A 45 -12.71 -5.49 -11.90
CA ARG A 45 -11.30 -5.91 -11.86
C ARG A 45 -10.42 -4.81 -11.24
N ALA A 46 -9.50 -5.20 -10.38
CA ALA A 46 -8.47 -4.34 -9.80
C ALA A 46 -7.11 -4.63 -10.47
N PRO A 47 -6.74 -3.91 -11.56
CA PRO A 47 -5.48 -4.16 -12.25
C PRO A 47 -4.28 -3.68 -11.44
N GLU A 48 -3.15 -4.37 -11.58
CA GLU A 48 -1.88 -4.01 -10.89
C GLU A 48 -1.24 -2.74 -11.45
N ARG A 49 -1.61 -2.35 -12.68
CA ARG A 49 -1.18 -1.13 -13.35
C ARG A 49 -2.38 -0.49 -14.05
N MET A 50 -2.54 0.82 -13.85
CA MET A 50 -3.54 1.64 -14.53
C MET A 50 -2.93 2.30 -15.77
#